data_AF-A0ABD0PZY8-F1
#
_entry.id   AF-A0ABD0PZY8-F1
#
_cell.length_a   1.000
_cell.length_b   1.000
_cell.length_c   1.000
_cell.angle_alpha   90.00
_cell.angle_beta   90.00
_cell.angle_gamma   90.00
#
_symmetry.space_group_name_H-M   'P 1'
#
loop_
_entity.id
_entity.type
_entity.pdbx_description
1 polymer ?
#
loop_
_entity_poly.entity_id
_entity_poly.type
_entity_poly.pdbx_seq_one_letter_code
_entity_poly.pdbx_strand_id
1 'polypeptide(L)' 'PLENAMETMQLTNEKINNMVQRHLNDSSLPINPLSMLLNGIVDPAVMGGFANYEK' A
#
# COMPACT_ATOMS: atom_id res chain seq x y z
N PRO A 1 -6.03 9.28 16.80
CA PRO A 1 -4.70 8.86 16.28
C PRO A 1 -4.65 7.39 15.84
N LEU A 2 -5.17 6.47 16.67
CA LEU A 2 -5.20 5.03 16.37
C LEU A 2 -6.24 4.66 15.29
N GLU A 3 -7.45 5.23 15.35
CA GLU A 3 -8.48 5.04 14.30
C GLU A 3 -7.99 5.48 12.93
N ASN A 4 -7.39 6.67 12.83
CA ASN A 4 -6.81 7.16 11.57
C ASN A 4 -5.72 6.23 11.03
N ALA A 5 -4.95 5.57 11.91
CA ALA A 5 -3.93 4.59 11.53
C ALA A 5 -4.57 3.34 10.91
N MET A 6 -5.59 2.80 11.60
CA MET A 6 -6.33 1.62 11.13
C MET A 6 -7.03 1.88 9.81
N GLU A 7 -7.69 3.02 9.67
CA GLU A 7 -8.36 3.43 8.43
C GLU A 7 -7.36 3.58 7.28
N THR A 8 -6.21 4.22 7.53
CA THR A 8 -5.14 4.35 6.54
C THR A 8 -4.59 2.99 6.11
N MET A 9 -4.39 2.05 7.05
CA MET A 9 -3.92 0.69 6.73
C MET A 9 -4.99 -0.11 5.96
N GLN A 10 -6.26 0.01 6.33
CA GLN A 10 -7.36 -0.65 5.62
C GLN A 10 -7.46 -0.14 4.17
N LEU A 11 -7.48 1.18 3.97
CA LEU A 11 -7.50 1.78 2.63
C LEU A 11 -6.30 1.36 1.78
N THR A 12 -5.13 1.26 2.42
CA THR A 12 -3.90 0.81 1.76
C THR A 12 -3.98 -0.65 1.32
N ASN A 13 -4.48 -1.54 2.20
CA ASN A 13 -4.68 -2.95 1.89
C ASN A 13 -5.71 -3.15 0.77
N GLU A 14 -6.83 -2.42 0.79
CA GLU A 14 -7.81 -2.45 -0.29
C GLU A 14 -7.22 -2.00 -1.62
N LYS A 15 -6.38 -0.97 -1.60
CA LYS A 15 -5.71 -0.44 -2.79
C LYS A 15 -4.71 -1.44 -3.38
N ILE A 16 -3.93 -2.13 -2.54
CA ILE A 16 -3.05 -3.22 -2.99
C ILE A 16 -3.87 -4.32 -3.66
N ASN A 17 -4.93 -4.78 -2.99
CA ASN A 17 -5.75 -5.88 -3.49
C ASN A 17 -6.37 -5.53 -4.85
N ASN A 18 -6.93 -4.32 -4.99
CA ASN A 18 -7.47 -3.84 -6.27
C ASN A 18 -6.42 -3.78 -7.38
N MET A 19 -5.20 -3.32 -7.08
CA MET A 19 -4.12 -3.26 -8.07
C MET A 19 -3.66 -4.66 -8.50
N VAL A 20 -3.56 -5.61 -7.56
CA VAL A 20 -3.25 -7.01 -7.87
C VAL A 20 -4.34 -7.61 -8.75
N GLN A 21 -5.61 -7.45 -8.40
CA GLN A 21 -6.74 -7.95 -9.22
C GLN A 21 -6.74 -7.36 -10.63
N ARG A 22 -6.43 -6.06 -10.79
CA ARG A 22 -6.31 -5.44 -12.12
C ARG A 22 -5.18 -6.05 -12.95
N HIS A 23 -4.01 -6.26 -12.36
CA HIS A 23 -2.88 -6.90 -13.05
C HIS A 23 -3.11 -8.39 -13.34
N LEU A 24 -3.89 -9.09 -12.50
CA LEU A 24 -4.31 -10.48 -12.76
C LEU A 24 -5.29 -10.56 -13.94
N ASN A 25 -6.19 -9.60 -14.07
CA ASN A 25 -7.14 -9.52 -15.19
C ASN A 25 -6.49 -9.01 -16.48
N ASP A 26 -5.50 -8.12 -16.37
CA ASP A 26 -4.78 -7.56 -17.51
C ASP A 26 -3.27 -7.47 -17.21
N SER A 27 -2.56 -8.49 -17.67
CA SER A 27 -1.10 -8.58 -17.57
C SER A 27 -0.35 -7.66 -18.54
N SER A 28 -1.04 -6.89 -19.40
CA SER A 28 -0.43 -5.87 -20.25
C SER A 28 -0.26 -4.51 -19.55
N LEU A 29 -0.91 -4.34 -18.38
CA LEU A 29 -0.81 -3.12 -17.60
C LEU A 29 0.63 -2.88 -17.13
N PRO A 30 1.11 -1.62 -17.15
CA PRO A 30 2.46 -1.28 -16.71
C PRO A 30 2.64 -1.59 -15.23
N ILE A 31 3.73 -2.27 -14.87
CA ILE A 31 4.02 -2.71 -13.49
C ILE A 31 4.47 -1.55 -12.57
N ASN A 32 4.95 -0.45 -13.15
CA ASN A 32 5.52 0.70 -12.42
C ASN A 32 4.63 1.22 -11.28
N PRO A 33 3.30 1.40 -11.45
CA PRO A 33 2.43 1.86 -10.38
C PRO A 33 2.29 0.85 -9.23
N LEU A 34 2.29 -0.46 -9.53
CA LEU A 34 2.27 -1.51 -8.50
C LEU A 34 3.60 -1.53 -7.73
N SER A 35 4.73 -1.45 -8.43
CA SER A 35 6.05 -1.40 -7.80
C SER A 35 6.25 -0.17 -6.91
N MET A 36 5.82 1.01 -7.38
CA MET A 36 5.88 2.24 -6.58
C MET A 36 4.99 2.17 -5.33
N LEU A 37 3.78 1.61 -5.47
CA LEU A 37 2.84 1.47 -4.36
C LEU A 37 3.37 0.49 -3.30
N LEU A 38 3.86 -0.69 -3.73
CA LEU A 38 4.43 -1.68 -2.82
C LEU A 38 5.68 -1.14 -2.11
N ASN A 39 6.58 -0.47 -2.83
CA ASN A 39 7.77 0.14 -2.22
C ASN A 39 7.41 1.23 -1.20
N GLY A 40 6.43 2.08 -1.48
CA GLY A 40 6.01 3.12 -0.54
C GLY A 40 5.34 2.61 0.75
N ILE A 41 4.88 1.36 0.75
CA ILE A 41 4.25 0.70 1.90
C ILE A 41 5.26 -0.14 2.68
N VAL A 42 6.12 -0.89 1.97
CA VAL A 42 7.14 -1.78 2.57
C VAL A 42 8.34 -0.99 3.10
N ASP A 43 8.73 0.09 2.42
CA ASP A 43 9.81 0.99 2.83
C ASP A 43 9.29 2.42 2.98
N PRO A 44 8.57 2.71 4.08
CA PRO A 44 8.00 4.02 4.35
C PRO A 44 9.08 5.00 4.82
N ALA A 45 10.04 5.27 3.94
CA ALA A 45 11.21 6.13 4.17
C ALA A 45 10.88 7.57 4.58
N VAL A 46 9.61 8.01 4.44
CA VAL A 46 9.17 9.39 4.69
C VAL A 46 8.10 9.51 5.79
N MET A 47 7.20 8.52 5.96
CA MET A 47 6.13 8.58 6.97
C MET A 47 6.37 7.71 8.21
N GLY A 48 7.54 7.05 8.33
CA GLY A 48 7.90 6.23 9.50
C GLY A 48 7.10 4.94 9.67
N GLY A 49 6.16 4.66 8.77
CA GLY A 49 5.53 3.35 8.60
C GLY A 49 4.82 2.79 9.82
N PHE A 50 4.82 1.47 9.91
CA PHE A 50 4.29 0.71 11.05
C PHE A 50 5.07 1.00 12.35
N ALA A 51 6.33 1.40 12.25
CA ALA A 51 7.18 1.74 13.39
C ALA A 51 6.71 2.98 14.18
N ASN A 52 5.83 3.81 13.59
CA ASN A 52 5.18 4.91 14.31
C ASN A 52 3.97 4.48 15.15
N TYR A 53 3.48 3.24 14.98
CA TYR A 53 2.32 2.71 15.71
C TYR A 53 2.69 1.66 16.78
N GLU A 54 3.94 1.17 16.79
CA GLU A 54 4.43 0.21 17.79
C GLU A 54 5.08 0.85 19.04
N LYS A 55 5.15 2.19 19.12
CA LYS A 55 5.73 2.93 20.25
C LYS A 55 4.71 3.48 21.24
#